data_AF-A0A847GAA4-F1
#
_entry.id   AF-A0A847GAA4-F1
#
_cell.length_a   1.000
_cell.length_b   1.000
_cell.length_c   1.000
_cell.angle_alpha   90.00
_cell.angle_beta   90.00
_cell.angle_gamma   90.00
#
_symmetry.space_group_name_H-M   'P 1'
#
loop_
_entity.id
_entity.type
_entity.pdbx_description
1 polymer ?
#
loop_
_entity_poly.entity_id
_entity_poly.type
_entity_poly.pdbx_seq_one_letter_code
_entity_poly.pdbx_strand_id
1 'polypeptide(L)'
;MITTRTATLLALAGVFLAGALAPAQAPDSAPALWDKEVQDLFASLPVQDGGRVKPLDTYAAFKLLKFRGRRNCPDLEGNRLTPVAWLMDCIFRPERAERYKMFRVDNDEVIIALGLVPTKKRDYYAYADLLPAREKLMLLGRQCMAKEQRDRTVTEKELLALALNVREFEELTAYGVFARQRINFAGNGAVEAMFGGASEARLSDLLRHAPELVAAFAKVRRESTGSEEEARQFTALLREIDGKTGDATALALFPPPAASESAEWLTPAELAAAALSGAPVMANQAVLLASFEELVESAGNPAEFNRLAREFHGALTTLARSRGEYGKVPLEVTYYRLQLFHYSLILYILGFLMVSFLWMRPGSRALASGSFYTLALSTLLLCVGITLRCIIRERPPVTTLYETILFVTAVAVATALFMEWVNRQGVALSMAAVLGVVGMFLANKYEAREGADTMVSMAAVLDTNFWLATHVTTITVGYAAGLLAGGLAHVFVIGKLFGLRRGDSAYYRSMTR
;
A
#
# COMPACT_ATOMS: atom_id res chain seq x y z
N MET A 1 -3.97 42.17 -29.31
CA MET A 1 -2.81 41.28 -29.06
C MET A 1 -2.91 40.42 -27.79
N ILE A 2 -3.82 40.69 -26.84
CA ILE A 2 -3.99 39.87 -25.62
C ILE A 2 -4.90 38.64 -25.84
N THR A 3 -5.76 38.66 -26.86
CA THR A 3 -6.75 37.61 -27.17
C THR A 3 -6.15 36.34 -27.80
N THR A 4 -5.00 36.44 -28.46
CA THR A 4 -4.37 35.27 -29.12
C THR A 4 -3.52 34.44 -28.16
N ARG A 5 -2.94 35.02 -27.10
CA ARG A 5 -2.15 34.27 -26.10
C ARG A 5 -3.00 33.50 -25.08
N THR A 6 -4.20 33.98 -24.77
CA THR A 6 -5.16 33.29 -23.88
C THR A 6 -5.83 32.09 -24.55
N ALA A 7 -6.09 32.18 -25.85
CA ALA A 7 -6.59 31.05 -26.64
C ALA A 7 -5.60 29.88 -26.69
N THR A 8 -4.30 30.15 -26.73
CA THR A 8 -3.26 29.11 -26.73
C THR A 8 -3.16 28.39 -25.38
N LEU A 9 -3.31 29.12 -24.27
CA LEU A 9 -3.32 28.54 -22.92
C LEU A 9 -4.58 27.69 -22.63
N LEU A 10 -5.74 28.11 -23.15
CA LEU A 10 -6.99 27.34 -23.08
C LEU A 10 -6.94 26.07 -23.95
N ALA A 11 -6.30 26.13 -25.13
CA ALA A 11 -6.07 24.95 -25.96
C ALA A 11 -5.11 23.96 -25.29
N LEU A 12 -4.03 24.44 -24.64
CA LEU A 12 -3.12 23.59 -23.87
C LEU A 12 -3.78 22.94 -22.65
N ALA A 13 -4.64 23.67 -21.92
CA ALA A 13 -5.40 23.12 -20.81
C ALA A 13 -6.45 22.08 -21.27
N GLY A 14 -7.10 22.31 -22.42
CA GLY A 14 -8.05 21.37 -23.03
C GLY A 14 -7.39 20.08 -23.52
N VAL A 15 -6.19 20.16 -24.09
CA VAL A 15 -5.40 18.97 -24.53
C VAL A 15 -4.90 18.17 -23.31
N PHE A 16 -4.52 18.83 -22.21
CA PHE A 16 -4.18 18.14 -20.96
C PHE A 16 -5.40 17.45 -20.31
N LEU A 17 -6.59 18.04 -20.39
CA LEU A 17 -7.82 17.44 -19.86
C LEU A 17 -8.30 16.25 -20.71
N ALA A 18 -8.18 16.34 -22.04
CA ALA A 18 -8.55 15.25 -22.95
C ALA A 18 -7.61 14.04 -22.83
N GLY A 19 -6.32 14.26 -22.58
CA GLY A 19 -5.36 13.18 -22.27
C GLY A 19 -5.60 12.48 -20.92
N ALA A 20 -6.30 13.13 -19.99
CA ALA A 20 -6.66 12.58 -18.68
C ALA A 20 -8.02 11.85 -18.67
N LEU A 21 -8.88 12.10 -19.66
CA LEU A 21 -10.25 11.56 -19.76
C LEU A 21 -10.41 10.47 -20.82
N ALA A 22 -9.38 10.17 -21.61
CA ALA A 22 -9.41 9.02 -22.50
C ALA A 22 -9.32 7.73 -21.66
N PRO A 23 -10.35 6.86 -21.61
CA PRO A 23 -10.12 5.49 -21.21
C PRO A 23 -9.10 4.94 -22.21
N ALA A 24 -7.92 4.56 -21.72
CA ALA A 24 -6.98 3.81 -22.54
C ALA A 24 -7.73 2.57 -23.02
N GLN A 25 -8.13 2.55 -24.29
CA GLN A 25 -8.56 1.31 -24.94
C GLN A 25 -7.39 0.36 -24.80
N ALA A 26 -7.58 -0.66 -23.96
CA ALA A 26 -6.64 -1.74 -23.85
C ALA A 26 -6.54 -2.36 -25.26
N PRO A 27 -5.34 -2.45 -25.85
CA PRO A 27 -5.17 -3.30 -27.03
C PRO A 27 -5.67 -4.69 -26.66
N ASP A 28 -6.27 -5.42 -27.61
CA ASP A 28 -6.75 -6.80 -27.43
C ASP A 28 -5.68 -7.63 -26.71
N SER A 29 -5.82 -7.68 -25.38
CA SER A 29 -4.81 -8.20 -24.48
C SER A 29 -4.98 -9.70 -24.43
N ALA A 30 -3.88 -10.44 -24.40
CA ALA A 30 -3.93 -11.85 -24.09
C ALA A 30 -4.75 -12.08 -22.81
N PRO A 31 -5.44 -13.23 -22.68
CA PRO A 31 -6.20 -13.52 -21.48
C PRO A 31 -5.31 -13.37 -20.26
N ALA A 32 -5.81 -12.64 -19.25
CA ALA A 32 -5.10 -12.43 -18.01
C ALA A 32 -4.69 -13.79 -17.41
N LEU A 33 -3.45 -13.88 -16.92
CA LEU A 33 -2.90 -15.11 -16.35
C LEU A 33 -3.77 -15.68 -15.21
N TRP A 34 -4.40 -14.80 -14.45
CA TRP A 34 -5.26 -15.12 -13.31
C TRP A 34 -6.70 -14.74 -13.61
N ASP A 35 -7.63 -15.66 -13.33
CA ASP A 35 -9.05 -15.40 -13.45
C ASP A 35 -9.49 -14.25 -12.53
N LYS A 36 -10.45 -13.45 -13.02
CA LYS A 36 -10.92 -12.26 -12.31
C LYS A 36 -11.49 -12.59 -10.93
N GLU A 37 -12.25 -13.68 -10.82
CA GLU A 37 -12.80 -14.15 -9.55
C GLU A 37 -11.68 -14.44 -8.54
N VAL A 38 -10.61 -15.09 -8.98
CA VAL A 38 -9.46 -15.42 -8.13
C VAL A 38 -8.73 -14.17 -7.69
N GLN A 39 -8.54 -13.20 -8.61
CA GLN A 39 -7.98 -11.90 -8.24
C GLN A 39 -8.85 -11.19 -7.19
N ASP A 40 -10.19 -11.27 -7.29
CA ASP A 40 -11.13 -10.71 -6.31
C ASP A 40 -11.04 -11.42 -4.94
N LEU A 41 -10.89 -12.74 -4.92
CA LEU A 41 -10.64 -13.52 -3.70
C LEU A 41 -9.33 -13.09 -3.04
N PHE A 42 -8.23 -13.10 -3.79
CA PHE A 42 -6.94 -12.66 -3.26
C PHE A 42 -6.95 -11.19 -2.84
N ALA A 43 -7.67 -10.31 -3.53
CA ALA A 43 -7.73 -8.90 -3.16
C ALA A 43 -8.30 -8.69 -1.75
N SER A 44 -9.26 -9.53 -1.35
CA SER A 44 -9.92 -9.52 -0.04
C SER A 44 -9.31 -10.49 0.97
N LEU A 45 -8.17 -11.10 0.65
CA LEU A 45 -7.46 -12.01 1.54
C LEU A 45 -6.81 -11.19 2.68
N PRO A 46 -7.04 -11.52 3.96
CA PRO A 46 -6.48 -10.76 5.06
C PRO A 46 -5.00 -11.11 5.25
N VAL A 47 -4.17 -10.09 5.45
CA VAL A 47 -2.75 -10.21 5.81
C VAL A 47 -2.43 -9.22 6.92
N GLN A 48 -1.61 -9.61 7.88
CA GLN A 48 -1.11 -8.65 8.87
C GLN A 48 0.18 -8.00 8.39
N ASP A 49 0.23 -6.67 8.44
CA ASP A 49 1.43 -5.90 8.11
C ASP A 49 1.48 -4.64 8.98
N GLY A 50 2.61 -4.47 9.68
CA GLY A 50 2.77 -3.48 10.73
C GLY A 50 1.71 -3.62 11.83
N GLY A 51 1.40 -4.83 12.31
CA GLY A 51 0.43 -5.07 13.38
C GLY A 51 -1.05 -4.80 13.05
N ARG A 52 -1.37 -4.45 11.79
CA ARG A 52 -2.76 -4.27 11.32
C ARG A 52 -3.11 -5.34 10.30
N VAL A 53 -4.24 -6.02 10.50
CA VAL A 53 -4.84 -6.88 9.48
C VAL A 53 -5.48 -6.00 8.39
N LYS A 54 -5.01 -6.16 7.15
CA LYS A 54 -5.45 -5.38 5.98
C LYS A 54 -5.66 -6.31 4.77
N PRO A 55 -6.33 -5.85 3.70
CA PRO A 55 -6.44 -6.63 2.48
C PRO A 55 -5.10 -6.80 1.79
N LEU A 56 -4.88 -7.97 1.19
CA LEU A 56 -3.70 -8.25 0.39
C LEU A 56 -3.57 -7.29 -0.81
N ASP A 57 -4.68 -6.80 -1.37
CA ASP A 57 -4.65 -5.77 -2.43
C ASP A 57 -4.01 -4.46 -1.92
N THR A 58 -4.34 -4.03 -0.70
CA THR A 58 -3.70 -2.84 -0.09
C THR A 58 -2.20 -3.07 0.06
N TYR A 59 -1.82 -4.21 0.65
CA TYR A 59 -0.41 -4.58 0.82
C TYR A 59 0.33 -4.53 -0.52
N ALA A 60 -0.20 -5.22 -1.54
CA ALA A 60 0.38 -5.28 -2.87
C ALA A 60 0.48 -3.90 -3.53
N ALA A 61 -0.57 -3.07 -3.41
CA ALA A 61 -0.62 -1.73 -3.99
C ALA A 61 0.47 -0.83 -3.43
N PHE A 62 0.76 -0.90 -2.13
CA PHE A 62 1.81 -0.10 -1.52
C PHE A 62 3.22 -0.66 -1.78
N LYS A 63 3.41 -1.98 -1.89
CA LYS A 63 4.69 -2.53 -2.38
C LYS A 63 4.99 -2.07 -3.82
N LEU A 64 3.99 -2.12 -4.71
CA LEU A 64 4.11 -1.57 -6.06
C LEU A 64 4.41 -0.06 -6.06
N LEU A 65 3.71 0.71 -5.22
CA LEU A 65 3.95 2.14 -5.09
C LEU A 65 5.39 2.41 -4.63
N LYS A 66 5.91 1.62 -3.68
CA LYS A 66 7.29 1.72 -3.19
C LYS A 66 8.32 1.39 -4.27
N PHE A 67 8.15 0.27 -4.99
CA PHE A 67 9.13 -0.21 -5.96
C PHE A 67 9.12 0.61 -7.25
N ARG A 68 7.93 0.96 -7.73
CA ARG A 68 7.71 1.52 -9.06
C ARG A 68 7.27 2.98 -9.03
N GLY A 69 6.80 3.48 -7.89
CA GLY A 69 6.12 4.78 -7.81
C GLY A 69 4.72 4.78 -8.42
N ARG A 70 4.15 3.61 -8.72
CA ARG A 70 2.80 3.44 -9.29
C ARG A 70 2.15 2.17 -8.75
N ARG A 71 0.83 2.18 -8.54
CA ARG A 71 0.02 1.01 -8.14
C ARG A 71 -0.37 0.09 -9.31
N ASN A 72 0.51 -0.05 -10.29
CA ASN A 72 0.35 -0.96 -11.42
C ASN A 72 1.71 -1.22 -12.07
N CYS A 73 1.82 -2.37 -12.75
CA CYS A 73 3.00 -2.75 -13.52
C CYS A 73 2.56 -3.33 -14.87
N PRO A 74 3.26 -3.07 -15.99
CA PRO A 74 3.06 -3.85 -17.21
C PRO A 74 3.60 -5.28 -17.02
N ASP A 75 2.88 -6.26 -17.55
CA ASP A 75 3.39 -7.63 -17.71
C ASP A 75 4.39 -7.72 -18.89
N LEU A 76 4.79 -8.95 -19.27
CA LEU A 76 5.74 -9.19 -20.37
C LEU A 76 5.16 -8.86 -21.75
N GLU A 77 3.84 -8.75 -21.87
CA GLU A 77 3.12 -8.47 -23.10
C GLU A 77 2.69 -6.99 -23.17
N GLY A 78 2.92 -6.23 -22.11
CA GLY A 78 2.56 -4.83 -21.99
C GLY A 78 1.16 -4.59 -21.39
N ASN A 79 0.44 -5.65 -21.01
CA ASN A 79 -0.85 -5.53 -20.36
C ASN A 79 -0.68 -5.02 -18.93
N ARG A 80 -1.66 -4.27 -18.43
CA ARG A 80 -1.60 -3.67 -17.10
C ARG A 80 -2.01 -4.67 -16.02
N LEU A 81 -1.08 -5.08 -15.18
CA LEU A 81 -1.35 -5.88 -13.99
C LEU A 81 -2.00 -5.05 -12.88
N THR A 82 -2.98 -5.65 -12.21
CA THR A 82 -3.48 -5.18 -10.92
C THR A 82 -2.43 -5.42 -9.83
N PRO A 83 -2.48 -4.70 -8.69
CA PRO A 83 -1.56 -4.97 -7.59
C PRO A 83 -1.58 -6.41 -7.11
N VAL A 84 -2.78 -6.95 -6.89
CA VAL A 84 -2.94 -8.34 -6.47
C VAL A 84 -2.40 -9.34 -7.50
N ALA A 85 -2.64 -9.15 -8.80
CA ALA A 85 -2.12 -10.04 -9.84
C ALA A 85 -0.58 -10.03 -9.88
N TRP A 86 0.03 -8.85 -9.72
CA TRP A 86 1.48 -8.75 -9.62
C TRP A 86 2.04 -9.51 -8.40
N LEU A 87 1.41 -9.38 -7.23
CA LEU A 87 1.85 -10.09 -6.03
C LEU A 87 1.65 -11.61 -6.17
N MET A 88 0.55 -12.03 -6.80
CA MET A 88 0.33 -13.44 -7.17
C MET A 88 1.43 -13.93 -8.11
N ASP A 89 1.87 -13.12 -9.08
CA ASP A 89 3.01 -13.47 -9.93
C ASP A 89 4.29 -13.63 -9.10
N CYS A 90 4.59 -12.74 -8.14
CA CYS A 90 5.74 -12.90 -7.25
C CYS A 90 5.72 -14.25 -6.52
N ILE A 91 4.58 -14.63 -5.93
CA ILE A 91 4.48 -15.82 -5.09
C ILE A 91 4.42 -17.10 -5.94
N PHE A 92 3.57 -17.14 -6.95
CA PHE A 92 3.20 -18.34 -7.69
C PHE A 92 3.98 -18.51 -9.01
N ARG A 93 4.55 -17.43 -9.56
CA ARG A 93 5.28 -17.37 -10.84
C ARG A 93 6.52 -16.45 -10.76
N PRO A 94 7.43 -16.65 -9.79
CA PRO A 94 8.54 -15.73 -9.54
C PRO A 94 9.40 -15.45 -10.78
N GLU A 95 9.67 -16.46 -11.61
CA GLU A 95 10.44 -16.30 -12.85
C GLU A 95 9.84 -15.29 -13.86
N ARG A 96 8.51 -15.12 -13.85
CA ARG A 96 7.85 -14.06 -14.64
C ARG A 96 7.99 -12.71 -13.94
N ALA A 97 7.76 -12.69 -12.62
CA ALA A 97 7.82 -11.48 -11.82
C ALA A 97 9.20 -10.80 -11.90
N GLU A 98 10.28 -11.57 -11.92
CA GLU A 98 11.66 -11.09 -12.02
C GLU A 98 11.96 -10.32 -13.32
N ARG A 99 11.15 -10.55 -14.36
CA ARG A 99 11.28 -9.92 -15.67
C ARG A 99 10.42 -8.66 -15.83
N TYR A 100 9.55 -8.36 -14.86
CA TYR A 100 8.74 -7.14 -14.89
C TYR A 100 9.59 -5.91 -14.56
N LYS A 101 9.35 -4.81 -15.29
CA LYS A 101 10.04 -3.53 -15.08
C LYS A 101 9.50 -2.81 -13.83
N MET A 102 10.00 -3.28 -12.69
CA MET A 102 9.51 -2.98 -11.36
C MET A 102 10.19 -1.80 -10.70
N PHE A 103 11.51 -1.68 -10.84
CA PHE A 103 12.30 -0.74 -10.05
C PHE A 103 12.49 0.57 -10.79
N ARG A 104 11.90 1.65 -10.27
CA ARG A 104 12.12 2.98 -10.81
C ARG A 104 13.48 3.50 -10.33
N VAL A 105 14.34 3.86 -11.28
CA VAL A 105 15.62 4.54 -11.00
C VAL A 105 15.59 5.91 -11.66
N ASP A 106 15.72 6.96 -10.85
CA ASP A 106 15.55 8.34 -11.28
C ASP A 106 16.88 8.99 -11.73
N ASN A 107 18.02 8.47 -11.26
CA ASN A 107 19.38 8.85 -11.65
C ASN A 107 20.20 7.67 -12.21
N ASP A 108 20.71 7.80 -13.43
CA ASP A 108 21.54 6.79 -14.11
C ASP A 108 22.90 6.55 -13.44
N GLU A 109 23.40 7.51 -12.66
CA GLU A 109 24.60 7.33 -11.83
C GLU A 109 24.48 6.12 -10.89
N VAL A 110 23.27 5.79 -10.42
CA VAL A 110 23.04 4.61 -9.58
C VAL A 110 23.40 3.35 -10.36
N ILE A 111 22.96 3.23 -11.61
CA ILE A 111 23.20 2.07 -12.49
C ILE A 111 24.68 2.01 -12.90
N ILE A 112 25.28 3.16 -13.21
CA ILE A 112 26.71 3.27 -13.51
C ILE A 112 27.55 2.84 -12.30
N ALA A 113 27.18 3.25 -11.08
CA ALA A 113 27.86 2.85 -9.85
C ALA A 113 27.80 1.33 -9.64
N LEU A 114 26.74 0.66 -10.09
CA LEU A 114 26.63 -0.79 -10.10
C LEU A 114 27.49 -1.48 -11.17
N GLY A 115 28.09 -0.72 -12.09
CA GLY A 115 28.86 -1.25 -13.22
C GLY A 115 27.97 -1.77 -14.37
N LEU A 116 26.70 -1.34 -14.38
CA LEU A 116 25.73 -1.65 -15.43
C LEU A 116 25.63 -0.48 -16.41
N VAL A 117 25.11 -0.74 -17.62
CA VAL A 117 24.91 0.29 -18.64
C VAL A 117 23.48 0.83 -18.55
N PRO A 118 23.28 2.13 -18.26
CA PRO A 118 21.94 2.70 -18.24
C PRO A 118 21.37 2.83 -19.65
N THR A 119 20.07 2.58 -19.80
CA THR A 119 19.33 2.80 -21.06
C THR A 119 18.95 4.27 -21.24
N LYS A 120 18.52 4.91 -20.14
CA LYS A 120 18.08 6.31 -20.08
C LYS A 120 18.46 6.88 -18.71
N LYS A 121 18.48 8.22 -18.61
CA LYS A 121 18.69 8.93 -17.34
C LYS A 121 17.73 8.49 -16.24
N ARG A 122 16.47 8.27 -16.61
CA ARG A 122 15.40 7.76 -15.75
C ARG A 122 14.71 6.61 -16.45
N ASP A 123 14.68 5.44 -15.83
CA ASP A 123 14.04 4.26 -16.41
C ASP A 123 13.53 3.29 -15.33
N TYR A 124 12.85 2.25 -15.79
CA TYR A 124 12.44 1.12 -14.98
C TYR A 124 13.27 -0.12 -15.31
N TYR A 125 13.80 -0.76 -14.28
CA TYR A 125 14.63 -1.95 -14.37
C TYR A 125 13.85 -3.17 -13.85
N ALA A 126 14.02 -4.30 -14.51
CA ALA A 126 13.59 -5.58 -13.99
C ALA A 126 14.61 -6.11 -12.96
N TYR A 127 14.19 -7.07 -12.13
CA TYR A 127 15.11 -7.75 -11.22
C TYR A 127 16.22 -8.46 -12.02
N ALA A 128 15.84 -9.13 -13.11
CA ALA A 128 16.77 -9.80 -14.01
C ALA A 128 17.85 -8.86 -14.60
N ASP A 129 17.53 -7.58 -14.82
CA ASP A 129 18.49 -6.59 -15.31
C ASP A 129 19.53 -6.22 -14.25
N LEU A 130 19.16 -6.29 -12.97
CA LEU A 130 19.99 -5.91 -11.82
C LEU A 130 20.77 -7.10 -11.24
N LEU A 131 20.32 -8.33 -11.53
CA LEU A 131 20.89 -9.56 -11.00
C LEU A 131 22.42 -9.66 -11.16
N PRO A 132 23.05 -9.31 -12.31
CA PRO A 132 24.50 -9.37 -12.45
C PRO A 132 25.28 -8.46 -11.49
N ALA A 133 24.66 -7.40 -10.99
CA ALA A 133 25.26 -6.45 -10.05
C ALA A 133 24.65 -6.52 -8.64
N ARG A 134 23.87 -7.57 -8.34
CA ARG A 134 23.14 -7.72 -7.07
C ARG A 134 24.06 -7.63 -5.86
N GLU A 135 25.17 -8.37 -5.84
CA GLU A 135 26.11 -8.38 -4.72
C GLU A 135 26.69 -6.98 -4.47
N LYS A 136 27.07 -6.29 -5.54
CA LYS A 136 27.58 -4.92 -5.48
C LYS A 136 26.51 -3.94 -4.99
N LEU A 137 25.27 -4.09 -5.45
CA LEU A 137 24.13 -3.30 -4.97
C LEU A 137 23.93 -3.47 -3.46
N MET A 138 23.96 -4.70 -2.95
CA MET A 138 23.82 -4.97 -1.51
C MET A 138 24.99 -4.39 -0.71
N LEU A 139 26.22 -4.52 -1.21
CA LEU A 139 27.41 -3.95 -0.58
C LEU A 139 27.32 -2.43 -0.47
N LEU A 140 27.06 -1.73 -1.58
CA LEU A 140 26.95 -0.28 -1.63
C LEU A 140 25.74 0.20 -0.80
N GLY A 141 24.63 -0.54 -0.82
CA GLY A 141 23.46 -0.27 0.01
C GLY A 141 23.80 -0.29 1.50
N ARG A 142 24.52 -1.31 1.98
CA ARG A 142 25.00 -1.37 3.37
C ARG A 142 25.91 -0.20 3.74
N GLN A 143 26.82 0.19 2.84
CA GLN A 143 27.69 1.36 3.05
C GLN A 143 26.89 2.66 3.15
N CYS A 144 25.87 2.84 2.31
CA CYS A 144 24.98 4.00 2.37
C CYS A 144 24.15 4.00 3.66
N MET A 145 23.69 2.83 4.11
CA MET A 145 22.93 2.67 5.35
C MET A 145 23.75 3.06 6.60
N ALA A 146 25.06 2.81 6.60
CA ALA A 146 25.96 3.17 7.70
C ALA A 146 26.16 4.68 7.86
N LYS A 147 25.90 5.49 6.82
CA LYS A 147 25.95 6.96 6.89
C LYS A 147 24.69 7.54 7.55
N GLU A 148 24.82 8.67 8.24
CA GLU A 148 23.65 9.41 8.72
C GLU A 148 22.78 9.92 7.56
N GLN A 149 21.45 9.98 7.75
CA GLN A 149 20.51 10.33 6.67
C GLN A 149 20.77 11.71 6.04
N ARG A 150 21.27 12.68 6.83
CA ARG A 150 21.59 14.05 6.39
C ARG A 150 22.84 14.12 5.51
N ASP A 151 23.78 13.19 5.70
CA ASP A 151 25.07 13.17 5.00
C ASP A 151 25.02 12.38 3.69
N ARG A 152 23.93 11.64 3.45
CA ARG A 152 23.73 10.88 2.22
C ARG A 152 23.46 11.81 1.04
N THR A 153 24.22 11.64 -0.04
CA THR A 153 23.96 12.30 -1.32
C THR A 153 22.63 11.82 -1.94
N VAL A 154 22.14 12.49 -2.98
CA VAL A 154 20.92 12.06 -3.68
C VAL A 154 21.10 10.66 -4.28
N THR A 155 22.24 10.42 -4.94
CA THR A 155 22.59 9.12 -5.54
C THR A 155 22.69 8.02 -4.47
N GLU A 156 23.25 8.32 -3.29
CA GLU A 156 23.32 7.34 -2.18
C GLU A 156 21.94 7.03 -1.58
N LYS A 157 21.03 8.01 -1.52
CA LYS A 157 19.65 7.79 -1.09
C LYS A 157 18.90 6.88 -2.08
N GLU A 158 19.06 7.14 -3.37
CA GLU A 158 18.46 6.32 -4.43
C GLU A 158 19.06 4.91 -4.46
N LEU A 159 20.38 4.77 -4.33
CA LEU A 159 21.06 3.48 -4.31
C LEU A 159 20.66 2.65 -3.08
N LEU A 160 20.55 3.27 -1.90
CA LEU A 160 20.03 2.60 -0.70
C LEU A 160 18.57 2.17 -0.90
N ALA A 161 17.72 3.05 -1.45
CA ALA A 161 16.33 2.71 -1.72
C ALA A 161 16.21 1.54 -2.70
N LEU A 162 17.02 1.52 -3.77
CA LEU A 162 17.07 0.41 -4.72
C LEU A 162 17.50 -0.90 -4.05
N ALA A 163 18.55 -0.87 -3.22
CA ALA A 163 19.01 -2.06 -2.51
C ALA A 163 17.95 -2.63 -1.56
N LEU A 164 17.26 -1.76 -0.81
CA LEU A 164 16.17 -2.17 0.08
C LEU A 164 14.98 -2.74 -0.70
N ASN A 165 14.59 -2.09 -1.80
CA ASN A 165 13.48 -2.54 -2.65
C ASN A 165 13.79 -3.88 -3.33
N VAL A 166 15.03 -4.09 -3.80
CA VAL A 166 15.45 -5.35 -4.41
C VAL A 166 15.43 -6.48 -3.39
N ARG A 167 15.95 -6.26 -2.18
CA ARG A 167 15.90 -7.27 -1.11
C ARG A 167 14.46 -7.64 -0.73
N GLU A 168 13.60 -6.65 -0.57
CA GLU A 168 12.19 -6.89 -0.24
C GLU A 168 11.43 -7.58 -1.38
N PHE A 169 11.81 -7.32 -2.63
CA PHE A 169 11.27 -8.06 -3.78
C PHE A 169 11.72 -9.53 -3.77
N GLU A 170 12.97 -9.82 -3.40
CA GLU A 170 13.47 -11.18 -3.24
C GLU A 170 12.72 -11.94 -2.13
N GLU A 171 12.43 -11.29 -1.00
CA GLU A 171 11.59 -11.87 0.06
C GLU A 171 10.20 -12.26 -0.48
N LEU A 172 9.60 -11.43 -1.36
CA LEU A 172 8.30 -11.72 -1.97
C LEU A 172 8.36 -12.88 -2.98
N THR A 173 9.39 -12.95 -3.82
CA THR A 173 9.52 -14.02 -4.82
C THR A 173 9.96 -15.35 -4.21
N ALA A 174 10.72 -15.30 -3.11
CA ALA A 174 11.12 -16.48 -2.35
C ALA A 174 10.02 -17.00 -1.41
N TYR A 175 8.99 -16.18 -1.09
CA TYR A 175 7.94 -16.53 -0.13
C TYR A 175 7.28 -17.89 -0.37
N GLY A 176 7.01 -18.25 -1.64
CA GLY A 176 6.36 -19.52 -2.00
C GLY A 176 7.32 -20.70 -2.16
N VAL A 177 8.63 -20.52 -1.98
CA VAL A 177 9.63 -21.56 -2.28
C VAL A 177 9.53 -22.75 -1.32
N PHE A 178 9.30 -22.51 -0.03
CA PHE A 178 9.18 -23.58 0.97
C PHE A 178 8.10 -24.61 0.59
N ALA A 179 6.97 -24.14 0.04
CA ALA A 179 5.84 -24.97 -0.36
C ALA A 179 6.15 -25.88 -1.57
N ARG A 180 7.13 -25.51 -2.40
CA ARG A 180 7.57 -26.29 -3.55
C ARG A 180 8.63 -27.34 -3.19
N GLN A 181 9.09 -27.34 -1.95
CA GLN A 181 10.17 -28.21 -1.49
C GLN A 181 9.65 -29.21 -0.46
N ARG A 182 10.40 -30.29 -0.27
CA ARG A 182 10.19 -31.23 0.83
C ARG A 182 11.34 -31.09 1.82
N ILE A 183 11.03 -31.27 3.10
CA ILE A 183 12.00 -31.29 4.19
C ILE A 183 12.55 -32.70 4.25
N ASN A 184 13.86 -32.84 4.07
CA ASN A 184 14.54 -34.12 4.15
C ASN A 184 14.93 -34.43 5.60
N PHE A 185 14.55 -35.60 6.08
CA PHE A 185 14.92 -36.12 7.40
C PHE A 185 15.46 -37.55 7.32
N ALA A 186 16.01 -37.92 6.17
CA ALA A 186 16.64 -39.22 5.93
C ALA A 186 17.73 -39.49 6.98
N GLY A 187 17.70 -40.70 7.55
CA GLY A 187 18.62 -41.13 8.59
C GLY A 187 18.18 -40.78 10.00
N ASN A 188 17.11 -39.99 10.19
CA ASN A 188 16.49 -39.81 11.49
C ASN A 188 15.38 -40.87 11.69
N GLY A 189 15.77 -42.06 12.13
CA GLY A 189 14.86 -43.20 12.27
C GLY A 189 13.65 -42.94 13.19
N ALA A 190 13.79 -42.05 14.18
CA ALA A 190 12.69 -41.67 15.06
C ALA A 190 11.63 -40.85 14.32
N VAL A 191 12.06 -39.94 13.43
CA VAL A 191 11.16 -39.13 12.61
C VAL A 191 10.60 -39.95 11.45
N GLU A 192 11.42 -40.75 10.76
CA GLU A 192 10.97 -41.66 9.68
C GLU A 192 9.85 -42.59 10.17
N ALA A 193 9.94 -43.11 11.40
CA ALA A 193 8.91 -43.94 12.00
C ALA A 193 7.56 -43.20 12.16
N MET A 194 7.58 -41.88 12.43
CA MET A 194 6.35 -41.06 12.51
C MET A 194 5.66 -40.92 11.14
N PHE A 195 6.44 -40.99 10.05
CA PHE A 195 5.97 -40.86 8.67
C PHE A 195 5.88 -42.20 7.93
N GLY A 196 5.75 -43.33 8.64
CA GLY A 196 5.57 -44.64 8.04
C GLY A 196 6.75 -45.11 7.17
N GLY A 197 7.97 -44.65 7.49
CA GLY A 197 9.20 -44.96 6.75
C GLY A 197 9.51 -44.02 5.60
N ALA A 198 8.71 -42.96 5.37
CA ALA A 198 9.12 -41.88 4.47
C ALA A 198 10.32 -41.12 5.05
N SER A 199 11.18 -40.59 4.18
CA SER A 199 12.39 -39.83 4.56
C SER A 199 12.29 -38.34 4.24
N GLU A 200 11.16 -37.91 3.69
CA GLU A 200 10.87 -36.52 3.38
C GLU A 200 9.37 -36.24 3.49
N ALA A 201 9.01 -35.00 3.83
CA ALA A 201 7.61 -34.57 3.94
C ALA A 201 7.46 -33.07 3.66
N ARG A 202 6.21 -32.60 3.52
CA ARG A 202 5.93 -31.15 3.49
C ARG A 202 6.13 -30.54 4.87
N LEU A 203 6.24 -29.21 4.92
CA LEU A 203 6.30 -28.49 6.18
C LEU A 203 5.00 -28.72 6.96
N SER A 204 3.85 -28.61 6.31
CA SER A 204 2.56 -28.82 7.00
C SER A 204 2.41 -30.20 7.63
N ASP A 205 2.91 -31.25 6.96
CA ASP A 205 2.89 -32.63 7.48
C ASP A 205 3.79 -32.76 8.72
N LEU A 206 4.98 -32.16 8.70
CA LEU A 206 5.85 -32.07 9.88
C LEU A 206 5.20 -31.32 11.04
N LEU A 207 4.52 -30.20 10.75
CA LEU A 207 3.88 -29.40 11.79
C LEU A 207 2.68 -30.11 12.43
N ARG A 208 2.01 -31.05 11.73
CA ARG A 208 0.97 -31.90 12.34
C ARG A 208 1.55 -32.81 13.43
N HIS A 209 2.78 -33.28 13.23
CA HIS A 209 3.53 -34.08 14.22
C HIS A 209 4.40 -33.24 15.16
N ALA A 210 4.28 -31.90 15.16
CA ALA A 210 5.12 -31.03 15.98
C ALA A 210 5.14 -31.41 17.48
N PRO A 211 4.02 -31.75 18.14
CA PRO A 211 4.06 -32.17 19.55
C PRO A 211 4.91 -33.44 19.78
N GLU A 212 4.83 -34.40 18.87
CA GLU A 212 5.61 -35.65 18.92
C GLU A 212 7.09 -35.39 18.66
N LEU A 213 7.41 -34.53 17.68
CA LEU A 213 8.77 -34.08 17.38
C LEU A 213 9.41 -33.35 18.57
N VAL A 214 8.68 -32.43 19.20
CA VAL A 214 9.14 -31.68 20.38
C VAL A 214 9.35 -32.62 21.57
N ALA A 215 8.45 -33.59 21.78
CA ALA A 215 8.59 -34.58 22.84
C ALA A 215 9.83 -35.48 22.61
N ALA A 216 10.03 -35.96 21.37
CA ALA A 216 11.18 -36.75 20.99
C ALA A 216 12.49 -35.97 21.19
N PHE A 217 12.56 -34.72 20.75
CA PHE A 217 13.71 -33.85 20.95
C PHE A 217 13.98 -33.60 22.45
N ALA A 218 12.94 -33.33 23.24
CA ALA A 218 13.06 -33.09 24.67
C ALA A 218 13.48 -34.34 25.45
N LYS A 219 13.22 -35.54 24.92
CA LYS A 219 13.70 -36.82 25.47
C LYS A 219 15.19 -36.98 25.21
N VAL A 220 15.63 -36.83 23.96
CA VAL A 220 17.04 -36.91 23.56
C VAL A 220 17.91 -35.91 24.33
N ARG A 221 17.39 -34.70 24.59
CA ARG A 221 18.12 -33.68 25.37
C ARG A 221 18.21 -33.98 26.87
N ARG A 222 17.28 -34.75 27.43
CA ARG A 222 17.21 -35.07 28.87
C ARG A 222 18.00 -36.31 29.24
N GLU A 223 18.06 -37.29 28.34
CA GLU A 223 18.82 -38.51 28.58
C GLU A 223 20.30 -38.22 28.31
N SER A 224 21.13 -38.21 29.37
CA SER A 224 22.61 -38.08 29.28
C SER A 224 23.28 -39.18 28.44
N THR A 225 22.50 -40.18 28.02
CA THR A 225 22.83 -41.36 27.22
C THR A 225 22.16 -41.36 25.84
N GLY A 226 21.41 -40.31 25.47
CA GLY A 226 20.98 -40.15 24.08
C GLY A 226 22.22 -40.21 23.19
N SER A 227 22.19 -41.06 22.16
CA SER A 227 23.34 -41.19 21.27
C SER A 227 23.66 -39.79 20.72
N GLU A 228 24.90 -39.33 20.82
CA GLU A 228 25.31 -38.03 20.23
C GLU A 228 24.83 -37.89 18.78
N GLU A 229 24.70 -39.02 18.09
CA GLU A 229 24.18 -39.13 16.74
C GLU A 229 22.70 -38.72 16.62
N GLU A 230 21.82 -39.13 17.55
CA GLU A 230 20.41 -38.73 17.53
C GLU A 230 20.25 -37.22 17.77
N ALA A 231 21.03 -36.65 18.70
CA ALA A 231 21.04 -35.21 18.94
C ALA A 231 21.53 -34.42 17.71
N ARG A 232 22.54 -34.96 17.00
CA ARG A 232 23.03 -34.39 15.72
C ARG A 232 21.96 -34.48 14.63
N GLN A 233 21.25 -35.61 14.51
CA GLN A 233 20.18 -35.81 13.53
C GLN A 233 19.00 -34.84 13.76
N PHE A 234 18.58 -34.63 15.01
CA PHE A 234 17.56 -33.62 15.33
C PHE A 234 18.04 -32.20 15.05
N THR A 235 19.30 -31.88 15.37
CA THR A 235 19.87 -30.56 15.07
C THR A 235 19.97 -30.31 13.56
N ALA A 236 20.30 -31.35 12.78
CA ALA A 236 20.32 -31.30 11.32
C ALA A 236 18.91 -31.07 10.76
N LEU A 237 17.89 -31.75 11.30
CA LEU A 237 16.49 -31.53 10.92
C LEU A 237 16.04 -30.09 11.20
N LEU A 238 16.34 -29.53 12.37
CA LEU A 238 15.99 -28.14 12.69
C LEU A 238 16.66 -27.15 11.72
N ARG A 239 17.93 -27.40 11.36
CA ARG A 239 18.65 -26.60 10.37
C ARG A 239 18.06 -26.73 8.97
N GLU A 240 17.63 -27.94 8.59
CA GLU A 240 16.96 -28.18 7.31
C GLU A 240 15.64 -27.38 7.25
N ILE A 241 14.81 -27.46 8.29
CA ILE A 241 13.56 -26.69 8.38
C ILE A 241 13.85 -25.19 8.29
N ASP A 242 14.75 -24.68 9.13
CA ASP A 242 15.11 -23.25 9.13
C ASP A 242 15.64 -22.79 7.76
N GLY A 243 16.53 -23.56 7.14
CA GLY A 243 17.08 -23.27 5.82
C GLY A 243 16.04 -23.30 4.69
N LYS A 244 15.00 -24.14 4.81
CA LYS A 244 13.90 -24.26 3.83
C LYS A 244 12.79 -23.22 4.03
N THR A 245 12.63 -22.71 5.25
CA THR A 245 11.57 -21.74 5.59
C THR A 245 12.06 -20.32 5.78
N GLY A 246 13.36 -20.07 5.93
CA GLY A 246 13.92 -18.78 6.32
C GLY A 246 13.52 -17.59 5.43
N ASP A 247 13.26 -17.86 4.14
CA ASP A 247 12.82 -16.83 3.19
C ASP A 247 11.29 -16.61 3.17
N ALA A 248 10.52 -17.47 3.86
CA ALA A 248 9.06 -17.44 3.90
C ALA A 248 8.54 -16.46 4.97
N THR A 249 9.05 -15.23 4.98
CA THR A 249 8.78 -14.20 6.01
C THR A 249 8.00 -12.99 5.49
N ALA A 250 7.79 -12.88 4.18
CA ALA A 250 7.24 -11.67 3.58
C ALA A 250 5.75 -11.40 3.91
N LEU A 251 4.95 -12.45 4.16
CA LEU A 251 3.52 -12.35 4.44
C LEU A 251 3.13 -13.12 5.71
N ALA A 252 2.65 -12.39 6.71
CA ALA A 252 2.01 -12.94 7.90
C ALA A 252 0.54 -13.30 7.59
N LEU A 253 0.31 -14.53 7.14
CA LEU A 253 -1.00 -15.04 6.70
C LEU A 253 -1.68 -15.95 7.73
N PHE A 254 -0.98 -16.41 8.76
CA PHE A 254 -1.47 -17.45 9.66
C PHE A 254 -1.89 -16.83 11.00
N PRO A 255 -3.19 -16.59 11.23
CA PRO A 255 -3.66 -16.04 12.51
C PRO A 255 -3.35 -17.01 13.65
N PRO A 256 -3.00 -16.51 14.85
CA PRO A 256 -2.85 -17.35 16.02
C PRO A 256 -4.21 -17.95 16.42
N PRO A 257 -4.25 -19.06 17.17
CA PRO A 257 -5.49 -19.67 17.63
C PRO A 257 -6.40 -18.66 18.32
N ALA A 258 -7.72 -18.81 18.18
CA ALA A 258 -8.68 -17.86 18.78
C ALA A 258 -8.55 -17.75 20.32
N ALA A 259 -8.06 -18.81 20.98
CA ALA A 259 -7.78 -18.81 22.42
C ALA A 259 -6.45 -18.13 22.80
N SER A 260 -5.62 -17.75 21.83
CA SER A 260 -4.36 -17.06 22.08
C SER A 260 -4.60 -15.56 22.31
N GLU A 261 -3.98 -15.02 23.36
CA GLU A 261 -3.94 -13.58 23.63
C GLU A 261 -3.05 -12.82 22.63
N SER A 262 -2.24 -13.52 21.83
CA SER A 262 -1.44 -12.87 20.79
C SER A 262 -2.32 -12.30 19.69
N ALA A 263 -2.06 -11.04 19.34
CA ALA A 263 -2.64 -10.38 18.17
C ALA A 263 -1.78 -10.58 16.91
N GLU A 264 -0.57 -11.11 17.04
CA GLU A 264 0.41 -11.22 15.95
C GLU A 264 0.14 -12.46 15.09
N TRP A 265 -0.05 -12.24 13.80
CA TRP A 265 -0.16 -13.29 12.80
C TRP A 265 1.24 -13.77 12.43
N LEU A 266 1.35 -15.05 12.12
CA LEU A 266 2.61 -15.70 11.84
C LEU A 266 2.82 -15.83 10.33
N THR A 267 4.08 -15.76 9.93
CA THR A 267 4.59 -16.24 8.64
C THR A 267 4.81 -17.76 8.68
N PRO A 268 4.97 -18.46 7.55
CA PRO A 268 5.36 -19.87 7.54
C PRO A 268 6.61 -20.19 8.36
N ALA A 269 7.63 -19.32 8.30
CA ALA A 269 8.87 -19.47 9.08
C ALA A 269 8.61 -19.38 10.59
N GLU A 270 7.87 -18.36 11.02
CA GLU A 270 7.52 -18.16 12.43
C GLU A 270 6.57 -19.24 12.93
N LEU A 271 5.66 -19.72 12.08
CA LEU A 271 4.77 -20.84 12.39
C LEU A 271 5.57 -22.12 12.64
N ALA A 272 6.59 -22.41 11.81
CA ALA A 272 7.48 -23.54 12.02
C ALA A 272 8.27 -23.41 13.33
N ALA A 273 8.85 -22.23 13.59
CA ALA A 273 9.57 -21.95 14.84
C ALA A 273 8.66 -22.06 16.08
N ALA A 274 7.44 -21.51 16.02
CA ALA A 274 6.46 -21.58 17.09
C ALA A 274 6.04 -23.03 17.37
N ALA A 275 5.74 -23.80 16.33
CA ALA A 275 5.36 -25.21 16.47
C ALA A 275 6.48 -26.05 17.10
N LEU A 276 7.73 -25.85 16.67
CA LEU A 276 8.91 -26.59 17.17
C LEU A 276 9.41 -26.10 18.54
N SER A 277 8.95 -24.95 19.01
CA SER A 277 9.21 -24.48 20.38
C SER A 277 8.19 -24.99 21.40
N GLY A 278 7.16 -25.73 20.95
CA GLY A 278 6.14 -26.32 21.81
C GLY A 278 4.97 -25.40 22.13
N ALA A 279 4.73 -24.36 21.31
CA ALA A 279 3.54 -23.52 21.43
C ALA A 279 2.23 -24.35 21.30
N PRO A 280 1.13 -23.95 21.97
CA PRO A 280 -0.11 -24.73 22.00
C PRO A 280 -0.70 -24.98 20.60
N VAL A 281 -1.34 -26.14 20.47
CA VAL A 281 -1.70 -26.86 19.23
C VAL A 281 -2.18 -25.95 18.07
N MET A 282 -1.37 -25.95 17.02
CA MET A 282 -1.54 -25.24 15.73
C MET A 282 -2.39 -25.99 14.71
N ALA A 283 -3.31 -26.88 15.13
CA ALA A 283 -3.96 -27.83 14.20
C ALA A 283 -4.65 -27.15 13.01
N ASN A 284 -5.38 -26.05 13.26
CA ASN A 284 -6.03 -25.29 12.19
C ASN A 284 -5.01 -24.54 11.32
N GLN A 285 -3.91 -24.06 11.88
CA GLN A 285 -2.84 -23.40 11.16
C GLN A 285 -2.05 -24.37 10.27
N ALA A 286 -1.81 -25.60 10.72
CA ALA A 286 -1.18 -26.65 9.92
C ALA A 286 -2.08 -27.08 8.75
N VAL A 287 -3.40 -27.16 8.94
CA VAL A 287 -4.36 -27.39 7.84
C VAL A 287 -4.38 -26.22 6.86
N LEU A 288 -4.36 -24.98 7.36
CA LEU A 288 -4.29 -23.80 6.51
C LEU A 288 -2.97 -23.74 5.72
N LEU A 289 -1.86 -24.13 6.35
CA LEU A 289 -0.54 -24.22 5.72
C LEU A 289 -0.55 -25.28 4.62
N ALA A 290 -1.10 -26.47 4.88
CA ALA A 290 -1.27 -27.51 3.87
C ALA A 290 -2.07 -27.01 2.66
N SER A 291 -3.17 -26.28 2.93
CA SER A 291 -4.00 -25.68 1.87
C SER A 291 -3.22 -24.65 1.05
N PHE A 292 -2.33 -23.87 1.68
CA PHE A 292 -1.44 -22.94 0.98
C PHE A 292 -0.38 -23.66 0.15
N GLU A 293 0.22 -24.74 0.67
CA GLU A 293 1.19 -25.55 -0.06
C GLU A 293 0.57 -26.18 -1.32
N GLU A 294 -0.63 -26.75 -1.21
CA GLU A 294 -1.39 -27.26 -2.34
C GLU A 294 -1.72 -26.17 -3.37
N LEU A 295 -2.08 -24.97 -2.89
CA LEU A 295 -2.34 -23.83 -3.76
C LEU A 295 -1.09 -23.43 -4.55
N VAL A 296 0.09 -23.39 -3.91
CA VAL A 296 1.36 -23.09 -4.60
C VAL A 296 1.72 -24.14 -5.63
N GLU A 297 1.55 -25.43 -5.31
CA GLU A 297 1.83 -26.54 -6.24
C GLU A 297 0.86 -26.54 -7.44
N SER A 298 -0.42 -26.23 -7.20
CA SER A 298 -1.45 -26.21 -8.24
C SER A 298 -1.33 -25.05 -9.23
N ALA A 299 -0.43 -24.09 -8.99
CA ALA A 299 -0.33 -22.89 -9.81
C ALA A 299 -0.22 -23.21 -11.31
N GLY A 300 0.41 -24.33 -11.71
CA GLY A 300 0.49 -24.85 -13.08
C GLY A 300 -0.83 -25.24 -13.76
N ASN A 301 -1.90 -25.45 -12.99
CA ASN A 301 -3.20 -25.94 -13.44
C ASN A 301 -4.30 -24.94 -13.03
N PRO A 302 -4.78 -24.06 -13.94
CA PRO A 302 -5.73 -23.01 -13.60
C PRO A 302 -7.03 -23.50 -12.94
N ALA A 303 -7.61 -24.59 -13.44
CA ALA A 303 -8.88 -25.10 -12.89
C ALA A 303 -8.74 -25.54 -11.43
N GLU A 304 -7.63 -26.22 -11.12
CA GLU A 304 -7.35 -26.69 -9.77
C GLU A 304 -6.92 -25.53 -8.84
N PHE A 305 -6.09 -24.62 -9.34
CA PHE A 305 -5.70 -23.41 -8.61
C PHE A 305 -6.92 -22.59 -8.18
N ASN A 306 -7.90 -22.40 -9.09
CA ASN A 306 -9.11 -21.65 -8.78
C ASN A 306 -9.96 -22.30 -7.68
N ARG A 307 -10.03 -23.64 -7.68
CA ARG A 307 -10.73 -24.41 -6.65
C ARG A 307 -10.05 -24.24 -5.30
N LEU A 308 -8.73 -24.47 -5.25
CA LEU A 308 -7.93 -24.34 -4.04
C LEU A 308 -7.88 -22.90 -3.53
N ALA A 309 -7.90 -21.90 -4.41
CA ALA A 309 -7.94 -20.48 -4.01
C ALA A 309 -9.23 -20.14 -3.26
N ARG A 310 -10.37 -20.68 -3.70
CA ARG A 310 -11.66 -20.53 -3.00
C ARG A 310 -11.63 -21.19 -1.62
N GLU A 311 -11.08 -22.39 -1.53
CA GLU A 311 -10.96 -23.15 -0.28
C GLU A 311 -10.02 -22.46 0.71
N PHE A 312 -8.83 -22.04 0.26
CA PHE A 312 -7.86 -21.31 1.06
C PHE A 312 -8.43 -19.98 1.58
N HIS A 313 -9.07 -19.21 0.71
CA HIS A 313 -9.74 -17.96 1.10
C HIS A 313 -10.83 -18.22 2.15
N GLY A 314 -11.68 -19.21 1.93
CA GLY A 314 -12.74 -19.60 2.88
C GLY A 314 -12.18 -19.99 4.26
N ALA A 315 -11.13 -20.81 4.29
CA ALA A 315 -10.49 -21.26 5.51
C ALA A 315 -9.85 -20.08 6.29
N LEU A 316 -9.05 -19.26 5.61
CA LEU A 316 -8.38 -18.12 6.24
C LEU A 316 -9.38 -17.07 6.73
N THR A 317 -10.39 -16.72 5.93
CA THR A 317 -11.39 -15.73 6.32
C THR A 317 -12.27 -16.21 7.47
N THR A 318 -12.54 -17.52 7.56
CA THR A 318 -13.26 -18.10 8.71
C THR A 318 -12.45 -17.93 10.00
N LEU A 319 -11.15 -18.22 9.97
CA LEU A 319 -10.27 -18.01 11.13
C LEU A 319 -10.20 -16.54 11.52
N ALA A 320 -9.97 -15.64 10.56
CA ALA A 320 -9.93 -14.19 10.82
C ALA A 320 -11.26 -13.64 11.36
N ARG A 321 -12.41 -14.16 10.90
CA ARG A 321 -13.74 -13.78 11.40
C ARG A 321 -13.97 -14.23 12.84
N SER A 322 -13.52 -15.43 13.20
CA SER A 322 -13.63 -15.93 14.58
C SER A 322 -12.91 -15.03 15.60
N ARG A 323 -11.90 -14.29 15.14
CA ARG A 323 -11.15 -13.28 15.92
C ARG A 323 -11.67 -11.85 15.80
N GLY A 324 -12.69 -11.61 14.96
CA GLY A 324 -13.20 -10.26 14.68
C GLY A 324 -12.29 -9.39 13.80
N GLU A 325 -11.24 -9.98 13.21
CA GLU A 325 -10.19 -9.25 12.47
C GLU A 325 -10.51 -9.04 10.98
N TYR A 326 -11.58 -9.66 10.45
CA TYR A 326 -11.93 -9.62 9.02
C TYR A 326 -12.94 -8.53 8.61
N GLY A 327 -13.78 -8.04 9.52
CA GLY A 327 -14.98 -7.26 9.16
C GLY A 327 -14.73 -6.01 8.31
N LYS A 328 -13.54 -5.40 8.41
CA LYS A 328 -13.15 -4.18 7.69
C LYS A 328 -12.36 -4.45 6.41
N VAL A 329 -11.90 -5.69 6.20
CA VAL A 329 -11.04 -6.04 5.05
C VAL A 329 -11.78 -5.82 3.72
N PRO A 330 -13.01 -6.35 3.49
CA PRO A 330 -13.74 -6.08 2.25
C PRO A 330 -14.09 -4.60 2.04
N LEU A 331 -14.32 -3.86 3.13
CA LEU A 331 -14.61 -2.42 3.09
C LEU A 331 -13.41 -1.63 2.55
N GLU A 332 -12.19 -1.98 2.96
CA GLU A 332 -10.97 -1.34 2.48
C GLU A 332 -10.69 -1.63 1.00
N VAL A 333 -10.95 -2.86 0.52
CA VAL A 333 -10.90 -3.18 -0.91
C VAL A 333 -11.85 -2.28 -1.70
N THR A 334 -13.09 -2.13 -1.20
CA THR A 334 -14.09 -1.26 -1.83
C THR A 334 -13.65 0.20 -1.81
N TYR A 335 -13.09 0.68 -0.70
CA TYR A 335 -12.56 2.04 -0.57
C TYR A 335 -11.51 2.37 -1.64
N TYR A 336 -10.54 1.47 -1.86
CA TYR A 336 -9.51 1.67 -2.90
C TYR A 336 -10.06 1.57 -4.32
N ARG A 337 -11.06 0.71 -4.57
CA ARG A 337 -11.74 0.61 -5.87
C ARG A 337 -12.55 1.86 -6.22
N LEU A 338 -13.18 2.50 -5.24
CA LEU A 338 -14.00 3.70 -5.44
C LEU A 338 -13.17 4.93 -5.84
N GLN A 339 -11.87 4.98 -5.51
CA GLN A 339 -10.96 6.09 -5.85
C GLN A 339 -11.53 7.49 -5.53
N LEU A 340 -12.24 7.64 -4.41
CA LEU A 340 -13.00 8.86 -4.08
C LEU A 340 -12.14 10.14 -4.11
N PHE A 341 -10.90 10.07 -3.64
CA PHE A 341 -9.97 11.21 -3.65
C PHE A 341 -9.51 11.60 -5.06
N HIS A 342 -9.39 10.64 -5.97
CA HIS A 342 -9.07 10.93 -7.36
C HIS A 342 -10.22 11.69 -8.04
N TYR A 343 -11.45 11.19 -7.89
CA TYR A 343 -12.64 11.88 -8.42
C TYR A 343 -12.87 13.24 -7.77
N SER A 344 -12.64 13.36 -6.46
CA SER A 344 -12.69 14.64 -5.76
C SER A 344 -11.70 15.66 -6.33
N LEU A 345 -10.44 15.25 -6.61
CA LEU A 345 -9.46 16.13 -7.27
C LEU A 345 -9.92 16.57 -8.67
N ILE A 346 -10.44 15.67 -9.50
CA ILE A 346 -10.95 16.02 -10.83
C ILE A 346 -12.06 17.07 -10.72
N LEU A 347 -13.02 16.87 -9.83
CA LEU A 347 -14.12 17.81 -9.64
C LEU A 347 -13.64 19.15 -9.03
N TYR A 348 -12.62 19.15 -8.17
CA TYR A 348 -12.00 20.40 -7.71
C TYR A 348 -11.33 21.17 -8.85
N ILE A 349 -10.62 20.49 -9.74
CA ILE A 349 -10.02 21.10 -10.93
C ILE A 349 -11.12 21.67 -11.84
N LEU A 350 -12.19 20.90 -12.07
CA LEU A 350 -13.34 21.37 -12.86
C LEU A 350 -13.99 22.61 -12.22
N GLY A 351 -14.22 22.59 -10.91
CA GLY A 351 -14.76 23.73 -10.16
C GLY A 351 -13.86 24.96 -10.27
N PHE A 352 -12.54 24.80 -10.18
CA PHE A 352 -11.57 25.87 -10.39
C PHE A 352 -11.62 26.46 -11.81
N LEU A 353 -11.75 25.62 -12.84
CA LEU A 353 -11.93 26.09 -14.21
C LEU A 353 -13.24 26.87 -14.36
N MET A 354 -14.35 26.37 -13.81
CA MET A 354 -15.65 27.06 -13.86
C MET A 354 -15.62 28.42 -13.15
N VAL A 355 -14.96 28.51 -11.99
CA VAL A 355 -14.71 29.78 -11.29
C VAL A 355 -13.85 30.72 -12.14
N SER A 356 -12.82 30.21 -12.81
CA SER A 356 -11.99 31.03 -13.71
C SER A 356 -12.80 31.60 -14.88
N PHE A 357 -13.74 30.82 -15.44
CA PHE A 357 -14.69 31.32 -16.43
C PHE A 357 -15.66 32.36 -15.85
N LEU A 358 -16.05 32.22 -14.58
CA LEU A 358 -16.91 33.19 -13.91
C LEU A 358 -16.23 34.56 -13.79
N TRP A 359 -14.90 34.61 -13.64
CA TRP A 359 -14.15 35.87 -13.65
C TRP A 359 -14.17 36.57 -15.02
N MET A 360 -14.26 35.82 -16.12
CA MET A 360 -14.36 36.36 -17.47
C MET A 360 -15.79 36.80 -17.84
N ARG A 361 -16.81 36.18 -17.25
CA ARG A 361 -18.22 36.55 -17.44
C ARG A 361 -18.92 36.78 -16.08
N PRO A 362 -18.54 37.86 -15.36
CA PRO A 362 -19.15 38.19 -14.09
C PRO A 362 -20.64 38.48 -14.29
N GLY A 363 -21.51 37.70 -13.64
CA GLY A 363 -22.98 37.85 -13.71
C GLY A 363 -23.73 36.61 -14.21
N SER A 364 -23.06 35.57 -14.72
CA SER A 364 -23.72 34.32 -15.07
C SER A 364 -24.16 33.53 -13.84
N ARG A 365 -25.47 33.56 -13.53
CA ARG A 365 -26.04 32.79 -12.39
C ARG A 365 -25.83 31.30 -12.55
N ALA A 366 -26.00 30.77 -13.76
CA ALA A 366 -25.81 29.34 -14.04
C ALA A 366 -24.37 28.88 -13.74
N LEU A 367 -23.38 29.69 -14.11
CA LEU A 367 -21.97 29.36 -13.88
C LEU A 367 -21.59 29.48 -12.40
N ALA A 368 -22.11 30.50 -11.69
CA ALA A 368 -21.90 30.64 -10.25
C ALA A 368 -22.51 29.47 -9.46
N SER A 369 -23.77 29.11 -9.75
CA SER A 369 -24.43 27.96 -9.14
C SER A 369 -23.73 26.65 -9.50
N GLY A 370 -23.38 26.46 -10.77
CA GLY A 370 -22.64 25.29 -11.23
C GLY A 370 -21.31 25.11 -10.50
N SER A 371 -20.50 26.17 -10.41
CA SER A 371 -19.24 26.14 -9.65
C SER A 371 -19.45 25.79 -8.19
N PHE A 372 -20.47 26.35 -7.54
CA PHE A 372 -20.79 26.04 -6.14
C PHE A 372 -21.15 24.56 -5.96
N TYR A 373 -22.06 24.03 -6.76
CA TYR A 373 -22.47 22.62 -6.64
C TYR A 373 -21.35 21.65 -7.00
N THR A 374 -20.53 21.96 -8.00
CA THR A 374 -19.35 21.15 -8.34
C THR A 374 -18.39 21.10 -7.16
N LEU A 375 -18.04 22.24 -6.57
CA LEU A 375 -17.15 22.29 -5.40
C LEU A 375 -17.76 21.59 -4.18
N ALA A 376 -19.06 21.78 -3.92
CA ALA A 376 -19.77 21.10 -2.84
C ALA A 376 -19.74 19.57 -3.02
N LEU A 377 -19.94 19.08 -4.25
CA LEU A 377 -19.82 17.66 -4.57
C LEU A 377 -18.39 17.15 -4.39
N SER A 378 -17.37 17.91 -4.82
CA SER A 378 -15.95 17.57 -4.57
C SER A 378 -15.66 17.42 -3.08
N THR A 379 -16.14 18.37 -2.27
CA THR A 379 -15.99 18.35 -0.81
C THR A 379 -16.75 17.19 -0.19
N LEU A 380 -17.96 16.87 -0.68
CA LEU A 380 -18.72 15.71 -0.22
C LEU A 380 -17.95 14.40 -0.47
N LEU A 381 -17.42 14.18 -1.67
CA LEU A 381 -16.62 13.00 -1.98
C LEU A 381 -15.37 12.90 -1.10
N LEU A 382 -14.70 14.03 -0.84
CA LEU A 382 -13.57 14.11 0.08
C LEU A 382 -13.98 13.70 1.49
N CYS A 383 -15.09 14.26 2.01
CA CYS A 383 -15.62 13.91 3.32
C CYS A 383 -16.00 12.43 3.42
N VAL A 384 -16.70 11.87 2.42
CA VAL A 384 -17.04 10.43 2.39
C VAL A 384 -15.78 9.56 2.42
N GLY A 385 -14.75 9.91 1.63
CA GLY A 385 -13.48 9.20 1.64
C GLY A 385 -12.77 9.28 3.00
N ILE A 386 -12.79 10.44 3.66
CA ILE A 386 -12.26 10.62 5.01
C ILE A 386 -13.05 9.77 6.02
N THR A 387 -14.38 9.77 5.96
CA THR A 387 -15.24 8.99 6.86
C THR A 387 -15.00 7.49 6.71
N LEU A 388 -14.90 6.98 5.49
CA LEU A 388 -14.59 5.57 5.25
C LEU A 388 -13.22 5.19 5.86
N ARG A 389 -12.20 6.05 5.73
CA ARG A 389 -10.92 5.83 6.41
C ARG A 389 -11.06 5.80 7.93
N CYS A 390 -11.87 6.69 8.51
CA CYS A 390 -12.12 6.70 9.96
C CYS A 390 -12.77 5.39 10.42
N ILE A 391 -13.70 4.82 9.64
CA ILE A 391 -14.33 3.53 9.93
C ILE A 391 -13.32 2.38 9.84
N ILE A 392 -12.51 2.34 8.78
CA ILE A 392 -11.49 1.29 8.57
C ILE A 392 -10.44 1.33 9.70
N ARG A 393 -10.07 2.53 10.14
CA ARG A 393 -8.99 2.76 11.11
C ARG A 393 -9.46 2.83 12.56
N GLU A 394 -10.76 3.01 12.79
CA GLU A 394 -11.36 3.32 14.10
C GLU A 394 -10.71 4.52 14.79
N ARG A 395 -10.24 5.49 14.00
CA ARG A 395 -9.52 6.67 14.47
C ARG A 395 -9.93 7.91 13.69
N PRO A 396 -9.84 9.11 14.30
CA PRO A 396 -10.12 10.38 13.64
C PRO A 396 -9.09 10.70 12.54
N PRO A 397 -9.41 11.60 11.59
CA PRO A 397 -8.65 11.81 10.35
C PRO A 397 -7.44 12.75 10.52
N VAL A 398 -6.66 12.53 11.57
CA VAL A 398 -5.49 13.36 11.93
C VAL A 398 -4.33 12.51 12.43
N THR A 399 -4.31 11.21 12.08
CA THR A 399 -3.27 10.28 12.56
C THR A 399 -1.96 10.43 11.81
N THR A 400 -2.01 10.89 10.55
CA THR A 400 -0.85 11.12 9.69
C THR A 400 -0.90 12.53 9.09
N LEU A 401 0.24 13.02 8.61
CA LEU A 401 0.29 14.29 7.87
C LEU A 401 -0.59 14.25 6.61
N TYR A 402 -0.64 13.10 5.93
CA TYR A 402 -1.53 12.88 4.79
C TYR A 402 -3.00 13.12 5.15
N GLU A 403 -3.49 12.50 6.23
CA GLU A 403 -4.87 12.65 6.69
C GLU A 403 -5.17 14.08 7.14
N THR A 404 -4.23 14.71 7.85
CA THR A 404 -4.34 16.10 8.28
C THR A 404 -4.48 17.04 7.08
N ILE A 405 -3.71 16.86 6.01
CA ILE A 405 -3.84 17.68 4.79
C ILE A 405 -5.24 17.54 4.19
N LEU A 406 -5.75 16.31 4.06
CA LEU A 406 -7.09 16.05 3.54
C LEU A 406 -8.18 16.70 4.40
N PHE A 407 -8.08 16.55 5.73
CA PHE A 407 -9.05 17.08 6.68
C PHE A 407 -9.05 18.62 6.71
N VAL A 408 -7.87 19.26 6.78
CA VAL A 408 -7.73 20.72 6.69
C VAL A 408 -8.34 21.25 5.39
N THR A 409 -8.07 20.56 4.27
CA THR A 409 -8.64 20.94 2.96
C THR A 409 -10.17 20.88 2.99
N ALA A 410 -10.75 19.79 3.51
CA ALA A 410 -12.20 19.64 3.61
C ALA A 410 -12.84 20.75 4.46
N VAL A 411 -12.28 21.05 5.64
CA VAL A 411 -12.80 22.08 6.55
C VAL A 411 -12.65 23.48 5.96
N ALA A 412 -11.50 23.81 5.37
CA ALA A 412 -11.25 25.12 4.78
C ALA A 412 -12.21 25.40 3.61
N VAL A 413 -12.41 24.41 2.73
CA VAL A 413 -13.33 24.52 1.59
C VAL A 413 -14.78 24.56 2.07
N ALA A 414 -15.18 23.72 3.02
CA ALA A 414 -16.54 23.73 3.57
C ALA A 414 -16.88 25.09 4.21
N THR A 415 -15.94 25.68 4.95
CA THR A 415 -16.08 27.02 5.54
C THR A 415 -16.20 28.08 4.45
N ALA A 416 -15.37 28.02 3.41
CA ALA A 416 -15.45 28.94 2.28
C ALA A 416 -16.78 28.83 1.51
N LEU A 417 -17.30 27.61 1.30
CA LEU A 417 -18.62 27.40 0.70
C LEU A 417 -19.75 27.95 1.59
N PHE A 418 -19.65 27.77 2.90
CA PHE A 418 -20.60 28.36 3.85
C PHE A 418 -20.58 29.89 3.80
N MET A 419 -19.40 30.51 3.78
CA MET A 419 -19.25 31.96 3.62
C MET A 419 -19.85 32.45 2.30
N GLU A 420 -19.63 31.73 1.19
CA GLU A 420 -20.24 32.06 -0.10
C GLU A 420 -21.77 31.96 -0.05
N TRP A 421 -22.30 30.95 0.64
CA TRP A 421 -23.74 30.76 0.78
C TRP A 421 -24.40 31.92 1.55
N VAL A 422 -23.74 32.44 2.58
CA VAL A 422 -24.24 33.56 3.41
C VAL A 422 -24.02 34.91 2.71
N ASN A 423 -22.81 35.20 2.23
CA ASN A 423 -22.43 36.54 1.76
C ASN A 423 -22.62 36.74 0.25
N ARG A 424 -22.62 35.67 -0.57
CA ARG A 424 -22.81 35.67 -2.04
C ARG A 424 -21.95 36.68 -2.81
N GLN A 425 -20.69 36.85 -2.41
CA GLN A 425 -19.76 37.83 -3.00
C GLN A 425 -18.82 37.26 -4.08
N GLY A 426 -18.82 35.94 -4.31
CA GLY A 426 -18.00 35.22 -5.30
C GLY A 426 -16.54 35.00 -4.91
N VAL A 427 -16.04 35.70 -3.88
CA VAL A 427 -14.63 35.60 -3.45
C VAL A 427 -14.39 34.33 -2.66
N ALA A 428 -15.31 33.98 -1.77
CA ALA A 428 -15.19 32.75 -0.97
C ALA A 428 -15.27 31.52 -1.88
N LEU A 429 -16.11 31.56 -2.92
CA LEU A 429 -16.14 30.54 -3.98
C LEU A 429 -14.79 30.38 -4.69
N SER A 430 -14.09 31.49 -4.94
CA SER A 430 -12.78 31.48 -5.57
C SER A 430 -11.71 30.86 -4.66
N MET A 431 -11.76 31.14 -3.36
CA MET A 431 -10.88 30.53 -2.37
C MET A 431 -11.15 29.04 -2.17
N ALA A 432 -12.42 28.64 -2.14
CA ALA A 432 -12.82 27.23 -2.09
C ALA A 432 -12.17 26.43 -3.23
N ALA A 433 -12.20 26.97 -4.46
CA ALA A 433 -11.63 26.30 -5.61
C ALA A 433 -10.10 26.17 -5.55
N VAL A 434 -9.40 27.26 -5.22
CA VAL A 434 -7.92 27.26 -5.12
C VAL A 434 -7.44 26.35 -3.99
N LEU A 435 -8.02 26.48 -2.79
CA LEU A 435 -7.62 25.70 -1.62
C LEU A 435 -7.93 24.21 -1.82
N GLY A 436 -9.08 23.87 -2.43
CA GLY A 436 -9.44 22.49 -2.75
C GLY A 436 -8.45 21.83 -3.71
N VAL A 437 -8.09 22.52 -4.80
CA VAL A 437 -7.10 22.01 -5.76
C VAL A 437 -5.72 21.86 -5.11
N VAL A 438 -5.20 22.91 -4.47
CA VAL A 438 -3.87 22.91 -3.83
C VAL A 438 -3.77 21.84 -2.74
N GLY A 439 -4.80 21.73 -1.89
CA GLY A 439 -4.84 20.74 -0.81
C GLY A 439 -4.81 19.30 -1.32
N MET A 440 -5.62 18.98 -2.34
CA MET A 440 -5.63 17.65 -2.94
C MET A 440 -4.34 17.32 -3.71
N PHE A 441 -3.73 18.30 -4.38
CA PHE A 441 -2.41 18.11 -5.00
C PHE A 441 -1.32 17.84 -3.96
N LEU A 442 -1.34 18.55 -2.83
CA LEU A 442 -0.39 18.36 -1.75
C LEU A 442 -0.52 16.95 -1.13
N ALA A 443 -1.76 16.50 -0.89
CA ALA A 443 -2.03 15.15 -0.38
C ALA A 443 -1.49 14.06 -1.32
N ASN A 444 -1.78 14.15 -2.62
CA ASN A 444 -1.29 13.19 -3.62
C ASN A 444 0.24 13.19 -3.73
N LYS A 445 0.87 14.38 -3.66
CA LYS A 445 2.33 14.50 -3.68
C LYS A 445 2.95 13.87 -2.44
N TYR A 446 2.30 13.99 -1.30
CA TYR A 446 2.77 13.41 -0.05
C TYR A 446 2.74 11.88 -0.09
N GLU A 447 1.62 11.28 -0.50
CA GLU A 447 1.49 9.83 -0.68
C GLU A 447 2.51 9.27 -1.67
N ALA A 448 2.70 9.96 -2.81
CA ALA A 448 3.69 9.56 -3.81
C ALA A 448 5.15 9.67 -3.33
N ARG A 449 5.42 10.55 -2.35
CA ARG A 449 6.76 10.75 -1.78
C ARG A 449 7.07 9.72 -0.70
N GLU A 450 6.11 9.41 0.17
CA GLU A 450 6.30 8.38 1.21
C GLU A 450 6.35 6.99 0.59
N GLY A 451 5.56 6.72 -0.46
CA GLY A 451 5.55 5.43 -1.14
C GLY A 451 5.16 4.26 -0.22
N ALA A 452 4.54 4.55 0.93
CA ALA A 452 4.19 3.61 1.97
C ALA A 452 2.69 3.70 2.29
N ASP A 453 2.19 2.69 3.01
CA ASP A 453 0.80 2.65 3.45
C ASP A 453 0.48 3.89 4.30
N THR A 454 -0.49 4.70 3.87
CA THR A 454 -0.93 5.91 4.61
C THR A 454 -1.80 5.57 5.82
N MET A 455 -2.09 4.28 6.03
CA MET A 455 -2.87 3.71 7.12
C MET A 455 -1.99 2.82 8.02
N VAL A 456 -0.88 3.38 8.54
CA VAL A 456 0.09 2.69 9.43
C VAL A 456 -0.47 2.50 10.83
N SER A 457 -0.22 1.38 11.51
CA SER A 457 -0.51 1.27 12.96
C SER A 457 0.33 2.30 13.77
N MET A 458 -0.20 2.76 14.90
CA MET A 458 0.44 3.79 15.72
C MET A 458 1.15 3.15 16.91
N ALA A 459 2.25 3.76 17.36
CA ALA A 459 2.92 3.39 18.61
C ALA A 459 2.01 3.68 19.82
N ALA A 460 2.09 2.82 20.85
CA ALA A 460 1.20 2.77 22.03
C ALA A 460 1.01 4.08 22.81
N VAL A 461 1.86 5.09 22.62
CA VAL A 461 1.78 6.41 23.29
C VAL A 461 0.55 7.22 22.84
N LEU A 462 -0.01 6.95 21.66
CA LEU A 462 -1.22 7.62 21.12
C LEU A 462 -2.49 6.76 21.22
N ASP A 463 -2.54 5.74 22.07
CA ASP A 463 -3.69 4.83 22.14
C ASP A 463 -4.95 5.39 22.81
N THR A 464 -4.85 6.54 23.49
CA THR A 464 -6.07 7.19 24.03
C THR A 464 -6.76 8.02 22.95
N ASN A 465 -7.78 7.42 22.31
CA ASN A 465 -8.59 8.03 21.27
C ASN A 465 -9.22 9.38 21.67
N PHE A 466 -9.43 9.64 22.97
CA PHE A 466 -10.05 10.87 23.46
C PHE A 466 -9.27 12.15 23.08
N TRP A 467 -7.95 12.17 23.32
CA TRP A 467 -7.11 13.33 23.03
C TRP A 467 -6.97 13.56 21.54
N LEU A 468 -6.79 12.49 20.77
CA LEU A 468 -6.68 12.58 19.32
C LEU A 468 -8.00 13.06 18.69
N ALA A 469 -9.14 12.55 19.16
CA ALA A 469 -10.45 12.87 18.60
C ALA A 469 -10.97 14.26 18.98
N THR A 470 -10.56 14.81 20.13
CA THR A 470 -11.08 16.11 20.62
C THR A 470 -10.05 17.23 20.48
N HIS A 471 -8.83 17.06 20.98
CA HIS A 471 -7.84 18.12 21.06
C HIS A 471 -7.21 18.40 19.68
N VAL A 472 -6.66 17.37 19.05
CA VAL A 472 -5.92 17.52 17.79
C VAL A 472 -6.84 17.92 16.64
N THR A 473 -8.03 17.33 16.55
CA THR A 473 -9.05 17.71 15.56
C THR A 473 -9.47 19.17 15.72
N THR A 474 -9.72 19.65 16.94
CA THR A 474 -10.09 21.05 17.21
C THR A 474 -8.98 22.02 16.81
N ILE A 475 -7.72 21.71 17.14
CA ILE A 475 -6.56 22.50 16.69
C ILE A 475 -6.47 22.51 15.17
N THR A 476 -6.69 21.37 14.52
CA THR A 476 -6.60 21.22 13.07
C THR A 476 -7.70 22.00 12.34
N VAL A 477 -8.91 22.08 12.91
CA VAL A 477 -9.97 22.98 12.44
C VAL A 477 -9.52 24.43 12.53
N GLY A 478 -8.82 24.81 13.60
CA GLY A 478 -8.19 26.13 13.73
C GLY A 478 -7.17 26.43 12.63
N TYR A 479 -6.34 25.46 12.24
CA TYR A 479 -5.41 25.62 11.11
C TYR A 479 -6.14 25.84 9.78
N ALA A 480 -7.27 25.17 9.55
CA ALA A 480 -8.09 25.39 8.36
C ALA A 480 -8.66 26.82 8.30
N ALA A 481 -9.12 27.35 9.44
CA ALA A 481 -9.57 28.74 9.54
C ALA A 481 -8.43 29.73 9.28
N GLY A 482 -7.25 29.48 9.85
CA GLY A 482 -6.04 30.29 9.62
C GLY A 482 -5.60 30.28 8.15
N LEU A 483 -5.64 29.13 7.49
CA LEU A 483 -5.35 28.98 6.06
C LEU A 483 -6.32 29.81 5.20
N LEU A 484 -7.62 29.72 5.50
CA LEU A 484 -8.65 30.49 4.79
C LEU A 484 -8.49 31.99 5.00
N ALA A 485 -8.27 32.44 6.24
CA ALA A 485 -8.02 33.85 6.58
C ALA A 485 -6.77 34.38 5.87
N GLY A 486 -5.70 33.58 5.84
CA GLY A 486 -4.49 33.88 5.07
C GLY A 486 -4.80 34.04 3.58
N GLY A 487 -5.56 33.12 2.98
CA GLY A 487 -6.00 33.22 1.58
C GLY A 487 -6.78 34.52 1.29
N LEU A 488 -7.75 34.86 2.14
CA LEU A 488 -8.51 36.10 2.03
C LEU A 488 -7.62 37.35 2.18
N ALA A 489 -6.64 37.34 3.08
CA ALA A 489 -5.68 38.42 3.25
C ALA A 489 -4.84 38.65 1.98
N HIS A 490 -4.40 37.58 1.31
CA HIS A 490 -3.70 37.70 0.03
C HIS A 490 -4.58 38.32 -1.05
N VAL A 491 -5.86 37.90 -1.15
CA VAL A 491 -6.82 38.51 -2.08
C VAL A 491 -7.00 40.01 -1.79
N PHE A 492 -7.09 40.40 -0.53
CA PHE A 492 -7.22 41.80 -0.12
C PHE A 492 -5.99 42.64 -0.52
N VAL A 493 -4.77 42.15 -0.21
CA VAL A 493 -3.51 42.86 -0.50
C VAL A 493 -3.30 42.99 -2.01
N ILE A 494 -3.46 41.90 -2.76
CA ILE A 494 -3.33 41.88 -4.22
C ILE A 494 -4.39 42.79 -4.86
N GLY A 495 -5.63 42.73 -4.37
CA GLY A 495 -6.72 43.59 -4.83
C GLY A 495 -6.39 45.09 -4.71
N LYS A 496 -5.86 45.52 -3.56
CA LYS A 496 -5.42 46.91 -3.36
C LYS A 496 -4.24 47.30 -4.24
N LEU A 497 -3.24 46.42 -4.36
CA LEU A 497 -2.02 46.67 -5.13
C LEU A 497 -2.32 46.89 -6.62
N PHE A 498 -3.18 46.05 -7.21
CA PHE A 498 -3.55 46.13 -8.63
C PHE A 498 -4.78 47.00 -8.91
N GLY A 499 -5.38 47.58 -7.88
CA GLY A 499 -6.51 48.51 -8.02
C GLY A 499 -7.84 47.86 -8.45
N LEU A 500 -7.99 46.54 -8.27
CA LEU A 500 -9.25 45.83 -8.52
C LEU A 500 -10.36 46.41 -7.64
N ARG A 501 -11.51 46.78 -8.24
CA ARG A 501 -12.67 47.34 -7.51
C ARG A 501 -12.33 48.53 -6.57
N ARG A 502 -11.42 49.42 -6.97
CA ARG A 502 -10.98 50.60 -6.16
C ARG A 502 -12.12 51.47 -5.58
N GLY A 503 -13.30 51.49 -6.20
CA GLY A 503 -14.47 52.26 -5.74
C GLY A 503 -15.44 51.52 -4.82
N ASP A 504 -15.27 50.21 -4.60
CA ASP A 504 -16.20 49.40 -3.82
C ASP A 504 -15.70 49.23 -2.37
N SER A 505 -15.90 50.28 -1.57
CA SER A 505 -15.52 50.26 -0.15
C SER A 505 -16.32 49.26 0.69
N ALA A 506 -17.45 48.74 0.17
CA ALA A 506 -18.24 47.70 0.82
C ALA A 506 -17.58 46.33 0.62
N TYR A 507 -17.08 46.04 -0.59
CA TYR A 507 -16.33 44.81 -0.90
C TYR A 507 -15.09 44.61 -0.02
N TYR A 508 -14.29 45.67 0.18
CA TYR A 508 -13.12 45.57 1.05
C TYR A 508 -13.46 45.51 2.54
N ARG A 509 -14.59 46.12 2.96
CA ARG A 509 -15.07 46.04 4.36
C ARG A 509 -15.65 44.67 4.71
N SER A 510 -16.27 43.98 3.77
CA SER A 510 -16.84 42.64 3.98
C SER A 510 -15.80 41.52 3.98
N MET A 511 -14.56 41.78 3.53
CA MET A 511 -13.45 40.83 3.68
C MET A 511 -12.78 40.89 5.04
N THR A 512 -12.89 42.03 5.73
CA THR A 512 -12.27 42.28 7.03
C THR A 512 -13.21 42.02 8.21
N ARG A 513 -14.48 41.71 7.95
CA ARG A 513 -15.52 41.37 8.92
C ARG A 513 -15.95 39.94 8.66
#